data_AF-A0A1F5RVW2-F1
#
_entry.id   AF-A0A1F5RVW2-F1
#
_cell.length_a   1.000
_cell.length_b   1.000
_cell.length_c   1.000
_cell.angle_alpha   90.00
_cell.angle_beta   90.00
_cell.angle_gamma   90.00
#
_symmetry.space_group_name_H-M   'P 1'
#
loop_
_entity.id
_entity.type
_entity.pdbx_description
1 polymer ?
#
loop_
_entity_poly.entity_id
_entity_poly.type
_entity_poly.pdbx_seq_one_letter_code
_entity_poly.pdbx_strand_id
1 'polypeptide(L)'
;MLWRGSKKDNFPETPGLPASINRIEVTFSGHKQPIACLRRLEELQRDFPDSGVILAIAGRSNGLGPMLAAHTTWPVISVPPGIKDFPENIWSSLQMPRDVPNATILDLDNAFSYALNILSVKNPIIYMGQRFAIEERMES
;
A
#
# COMPACT_ATOMS: atom_id res chain seq x y z
N MET A 1 -3.31 4.29 -3.37
CA MET A 1 -3.36 3.26 -4.43
C MET A 1 -3.32 1.88 -3.78
N LEU A 2 -4.23 0.99 -4.16
CA LEU A 2 -4.27 -0.40 -3.71
C LEU A 2 -3.87 -1.27 -4.91
N TRP A 3 -2.75 -1.98 -4.81
CA TRP A 3 -2.20 -2.75 -5.91
C TRP A 3 -2.07 -4.21 -5.53
N ARG A 4 -2.76 -5.10 -6.23
CA ARG A 4 -2.63 -6.55 -6.03
C ARG A 4 -1.97 -7.26 -7.20
N GLY A 5 -1.18 -8.28 -6.89
CA GLY A 5 -0.52 -9.12 -7.90
C GLY A 5 -1.46 -10.12 -8.59
N SER A 6 -2.57 -10.49 -7.93
CA SER A 6 -3.53 -11.48 -8.39
C SER A 6 -4.96 -11.09 -8.01
N LYS A 7 -5.94 -11.46 -8.84
CA LYS A 7 -7.37 -11.27 -8.52
C LYS A 7 -7.83 -12.07 -7.29
N LYS A 8 -7.04 -13.06 -6.86
CA LYS A 8 -7.31 -13.88 -5.66
C LYS A 8 -6.99 -13.15 -4.35
N ASP A 9 -6.17 -12.11 -4.41
CA ASP A 9 -5.83 -11.32 -3.24
C ASP A 9 -6.91 -10.24 -3.04
N ASN A 10 -7.31 -10.01 -1.80
CA ASN A 10 -8.36 -9.04 -1.47
C ASN A 10 -7.77 -7.65 -1.24
N PHE A 11 -8.54 -6.62 -1.56
CA PHE A 11 -8.27 -5.26 -1.13
C PHE A 11 -8.84 -5.02 0.28
N PRO A 12 -8.29 -4.06 1.05
CA PRO A 12 -8.90 -3.64 2.30
C PRO A 12 -10.32 -3.11 2.06
N GLU A 13 -11.15 -3.26 3.07
CA GLU A 13 -12.33 -2.42 3.19
C GLU A 13 -11.90 -0.98 3.51
N THR A 14 -12.66 0.00 3.03
CA THR A 14 -12.32 1.41 3.24
C THR A 14 -13.54 2.20 3.73
N PRO A 15 -14.11 1.84 4.89
CA PRO A 15 -15.26 2.56 5.42
C PRO A 15 -14.89 4.02 5.72
N GLY A 16 -15.78 4.94 5.36
CA GLY A 16 -15.64 6.35 5.73
C GLY A 16 -14.48 7.10 5.08
N LEU A 17 -13.94 6.61 3.94
CA LEU A 17 -12.88 7.34 3.25
C LEU A 17 -13.38 8.72 2.78
N PRO A 18 -12.72 9.83 3.17
CA PRO A 18 -13.15 11.17 2.77
C PRO A 18 -13.15 11.34 1.24
N ALA A 19 -14.08 12.14 0.72
CA ALA A 19 -14.16 12.44 -0.71
C ALA A 19 -12.89 13.12 -1.29
N SER A 20 -12.05 13.69 -0.42
CA SER A 20 -10.75 14.26 -0.79
C SER A 20 -9.68 13.21 -1.10
N ILE A 21 -9.97 11.90 -0.94
CA ILE A 21 -9.04 10.82 -1.20
C ILE A 21 -9.52 9.89 -2.30
N ASN A 22 -8.68 9.77 -3.32
CA ASN A 22 -8.91 8.85 -4.43
C ASN A 22 -8.42 7.45 -4.07
N ARG A 23 -9.36 6.51 -3.97
CA ARG A 23 -9.06 5.07 -3.95
C ARG A 23 -8.92 4.57 -5.38
N ILE A 24 -7.73 4.11 -5.73
CA ILE A 24 -7.42 3.54 -7.04
C ILE A 24 -6.97 2.11 -6.86
N GLU A 25 -7.65 1.19 -7.53
CA GLU A 25 -7.36 -0.24 -7.50
C GLU A 25 -6.65 -0.67 -8.79
N VAL A 26 -5.55 -1.41 -8.63
CA VAL A 26 -4.76 -1.92 -9.74
C VAL A 26 -4.51 -3.41 -9.54
N THR A 27 -4.65 -4.19 -10.62
CA THR A 27 -4.34 -5.62 -10.62
C THR A 27 -3.35 -5.92 -11.74
N PHE A 28 -2.07 -5.92 -11.40
CA PHE A 28 -0.98 -6.35 -12.27
C PHE A 28 0.09 -7.09 -11.48
N SER A 29 0.63 -8.15 -12.05
CA SER A 29 1.69 -8.93 -11.43
C SER A 29 3.06 -8.31 -11.71
N GLY A 30 3.85 -8.02 -10.66
CA GLY A 30 5.24 -7.56 -10.83
C GLY A 30 6.12 -8.55 -11.60
N HIS A 31 5.89 -9.86 -11.46
CA HIS A 31 6.67 -10.85 -12.20
C HIS A 31 6.21 -11.05 -13.64
N LYS A 32 4.90 -11.08 -13.88
CA LYS A 32 4.35 -11.45 -15.20
C LYS A 32 4.14 -10.25 -16.11
N GLN A 33 3.98 -9.06 -15.54
CA GLN A 33 3.58 -7.85 -16.26
C GLN A 33 4.39 -6.61 -15.83
N PRO A 34 5.73 -6.70 -15.69
CA PRO A 34 6.54 -5.62 -15.13
C PRO A 34 6.40 -4.30 -15.91
N ILE A 35 6.42 -4.35 -17.24
CA ILE A 35 6.29 -3.16 -18.09
C ILE A 35 4.92 -2.49 -17.91
N ALA A 36 3.85 -3.29 -17.77
CA ALA A 36 2.51 -2.75 -17.54
C ALA A 36 2.41 -2.10 -16.16
N CYS A 37 3.08 -2.66 -15.15
CA CYS A 37 3.17 -2.04 -13.83
C CYS A 37 3.84 -0.66 -13.91
N LEU A 38 5.02 -0.56 -14.54
CA LEU A 38 5.74 0.71 -14.62
C LEU A 38 4.93 1.77 -15.39
N ARG A 39 4.34 1.42 -16.53
CA ARG A 39 3.47 2.34 -17.28
C ARG A 39 2.29 2.83 -16.44
N ARG A 40 1.61 1.92 -15.74
CA ARG A 40 0.47 2.30 -14.91
C ARG A 40 0.87 3.16 -13.72
N LEU A 41 2.03 2.90 -13.13
CA LEU A 41 2.60 3.72 -12.07
C LEU A 41 2.88 5.14 -12.57
N GLU A 42 3.54 5.28 -13.73
CA GLU A 42 3.85 6.57 -14.36
C GLU A 42 2.58 7.38 -14.71
N GLU A 43 1.55 6.72 -15.26
CA GLU A 43 0.25 7.34 -15.52
C GLU A 43 -0.35 7.92 -14.23
N LEU A 44 -0.38 7.12 -13.16
CA LEU A 44 -0.98 7.55 -11.90
C LEU A 44 -0.15 8.65 -11.21
N GLN A 45 1.17 8.63 -11.32
CA GLN A 45 2.00 9.71 -10.81
C GLN A 45 1.79 11.02 -11.57
N ARG A 46 1.48 10.95 -12.87
CA ARG A 46 1.12 12.12 -13.68
C ARG A 46 -0.25 12.67 -13.30
N ASP A 47 -1.23 11.79 -13.09
CA ASP A 47 -2.61 12.19 -12.77
C ASP A 47 -2.73 12.74 -11.33
N PHE A 48 -1.84 12.32 -10.41
CA PHE A 48 -1.88 12.69 -8.99
C PHE A 48 -0.52 13.20 -8.46
N PRO A 49 0.04 14.32 -8.99
CA PRO A 49 1.43 14.72 -8.72
C PRO A 49 1.73 15.11 -7.26
N ASP A 50 0.72 15.49 -6.47
CA ASP A 50 0.92 16.07 -5.14
C ASP A 50 1.34 15.04 -4.07
N SER A 51 0.64 13.91 -4.01
CA SER A 51 0.91 12.85 -3.03
C SER A 51 0.13 11.57 -3.33
N GLY A 52 0.76 10.43 -3.09
CA GLY A 52 0.10 9.13 -3.05
C GLY A 52 0.84 8.17 -2.11
N VAL A 53 0.12 7.14 -1.69
CA VAL A 53 0.68 5.99 -0.94
C VAL A 53 0.23 4.72 -1.63
N ILE A 54 1.11 3.74 -1.75
CA ILE A 54 0.86 2.47 -2.44
C ILE A 54 0.82 1.33 -1.42
N LEU A 55 -0.28 0.60 -1.39
CA LEU A 55 -0.36 -0.71 -0.73
C LEU A 55 -0.13 -1.79 -1.77
N ALA A 56 0.98 -2.51 -1.68
CA ALA A 56 1.34 -3.61 -2.57
C ALA A 56 0.99 -4.95 -1.91
N ILE A 57 -0.07 -5.59 -2.41
CA ILE A 57 -0.63 -6.84 -1.89
C ILE A 57 -0.16 -7.98 -2.80
N ALA A 58 0.84 -8.72 -2.34
CA ALA A 58 1.42 -9.83 -3.10
C ALA A 58 1.96 -10.91 -2.16
N GLY A 59 1.45 -12.14 -2.32
CA GLY A 59 1.91 -13.30 -1.55
C GLY A 59 3.11 -14.00 -2.19
N ARG A 60 3.59 -15.06 -1.54
CA ARG A 60 4.77 -15.84 -1.97
C ARG A 60 6.03 -14.96 -2.02
N SER A 61 6.83 -15.09 -3.06
CA SER A 61 7.93 -14.16 -3.34
C SER A 61 7.36 -12.84 -3.85
N ASN A 62 7.30 -11.84 -2.97
CA ASN A 62 6.79 -10.50 -3.31
C ASN A 62 7.79 -9.73 -4.19
N GLY A 63 7.59 -9.78 -5.50
CA GLY A 63 8.30 -8.91 -6.45
C GLY A 63 7.56 -7.62 -6.78
N LEU A 64 6.33 -7.43 -6.30
CA LEU A 64 5.50 -6.28 -6.64
C LEU A 64 5.88 -5.05 -5.82
N GLY A 65 5.88 -5.17 -4.49
CA GLY A 65 6.23 -4.08 -3.58
C GLY A 65 7.63 -3.53 -3.85
N PRO A 66 8.68 -4.38 -3.89
CA PRO A 66 10.04 -3.94 -4.15
C PRO A 66 10.21 -3.24 -5.51
N MET A 67 9.57 -3.76 -6.56
CA MET A 67 9.56 -3.12 -7.88
C MET A 67 8.97 -1.71 -7.77
N LEU A 68 7.78 -1.57 -7.19
CA LEU A 68 7.12 -0.26 -7.10
C LEU A 68 7.97 0.71 -6.28
N ALA A 69 8.52 0.26 -5.15
CA ALA A 69 9.37 1.07 -4.27
C ALA A 69 10.66 1.57 -4.95
N ALA A 70 11.22 0.79 -5.89
CA ALA A 70 12.40 1.19 -6.66
C ALA A 70 12.10 2.26 -7.74
N HIS A 71 10.84 2.47 -8.09
CA HIS A 71 10.43 3.30 -9.24
C HIS A 71 9.49 4.46 -8.87
N THR A 72 9.26 4.72 -7.58
CA THR A 72 8.41 5.83 -7.14
C THR A 72 8.94 6.53 -5.91
N THR A 73 8.62 7.82 -5.78
CA THR A 73 8.83 8.60 -4.56
C THR A 73 7.67 8.46 -3.58
N TRP A 74 6.56 7.84 -4.00
CA TRP A 74 5.43 7.58 -3.13
C TRP A 74 5.78 6.45 -2.16
N PRO A 75 5.42 6.55 -0.87
CA PRO A 75 5.63 5.47 0.07
C PRO A 75 4.95 4.18 -0.39
N VAL A 76 5.69 3.07 -0.34
CA VAL A 76 5.20 1.73 -0.69
C VAL A 76 5.16 0.86 0.56
N ILE A 77 4.00 0.28 0.82
CA ILE A 77 3.73 -0.62 1.95
C ILE A 77 3.38 -1.98 1.36
N SER A 78 4.26 -2.95 1.51
CA SER A 78 3.98 -4.35 1.22
C SER A 78 3.08 -4.96 2.27
N VAL A 79 2.03 -5.65 1.83
CA VAL A 79 1.10 -6.40 2.67
C VAL A 79 1.02 -7.82 2.13
N PRO A 80 1.89 -8.74 2.59
CA PRO A 80 1.91 -10.10 2.08
C PRO A 80 0.73 -10.90 2.65
N PRO A 81 -0.21 -11.42 1.83
CA PRO A 81 -1.23 -12.36 2.29
C PRO A 81 -0.63 -13.75 2.55
N GLY A 82 -1.29 -14.54 3.39
CA GLY A 82 -0.96 -15.97 3.60
C GLY A 82 0.29 -16.26 4.43
N ILE A 83 0.78 -15.27 5.21
CA ILE A 83 1.97 -15.43 6.07
C ILE A 83 1.76 -16.49 7.15
N LYS A 84 0.52 -16.70 7.60
CA LYS A 84 0.21 -17.76 8.57
C LYS A 84 0.53 -19.16 8.02
N ASP A 85 0.31 -19.36 6.72
CA ASP A 85 0.55 -20.65 6.05
C ASP A 85 2.01 -20.80 5.62
N PHE A 86 2.66 -19.69 5.23
CA PHE A 86 4.03 -19.66 4.74
C PHE A 86 4.81 -18.47 5.31
N PRO A 87 5.24 -18.54 6.59
CA PRO A 87 5.89 -17.43 7.28
C PRO A 87 7.17 -16.94 6.60
N GLU A 88 7.93 -17.83 5.97
CA GLU A 88 9.18 -17.54 5.28
C GLU A 88 9.03 -16.53 4.13
N ASN A 89 7.84 -16.43 3.54
CA ASN A 89 7.57 -15.48 2.46
C ASN A 89 7.71 -14.02 2.92
N ILE A 90 7.61 -13.73 4.22
CA ILE A 90 7.76 -12.38 4.77
C ILE A 90 9.11 -11.74 4.41
N TRP A 91 10.16 -12.56 4.32
CA TRP A 91 11.52 -12.09 4.01
C TRP A 91 11.61 -11.44 2.64
N SER A 92 10.79 -11.87 1.68
CA SER A 92 10.70 -11.27 0.35
C SER A 92 10.13 -9.85 0.35
N SER A 93 9.52 -9.40 1.45
CA SER A 93 9.05 -8.02 1.64
C SER A 93 9.93 -7.20 2.60
N LEU A 94 10.61 -7.87 3.54
CA LEU A 94 11.43 -7.20 4.56
C LEU A 94 12.85 -6.87 4.10
N GLN A 95 13.55 -7.83 3.47
CA GLN A 95 14.96 -7.67 3.13
C GLN A 95 15.11 -7.12 1.72
N MET A 96 15.18 -5.80 1.62
CA MET A 96 15.34 -5.09 0.35
C MET A 96 16.81 -4.81 0.02
N PRO A 97 17.15 -4.72 -1.28
CA PRO A 97 18.40 -4.09 -1.71
C PRO A 97 18.52 -2.66 -1.19
N ARG A 98 19.74 -2.12 -1.22
CA ARG A 98 19.98 -0.69 -0.95
C ARG A 98 19.14 0.17 -1.90
N ASP A 99 18.67 1.30 -1.38
CA ASP A 99 17.89 2.31 -2.11
C ASP A 99 16.52 1.84 -2.63
N VAL A 100 15.96 0.76 -2.06
CA VAL A 100 14.59 0.30 -2.32
C VAL A 100 13.76 0.42 -1.03
N PRO A 101 13.17 1.60 -0.74
CA PRO A 101 12.51 1.90 0.52
C PRO A 101 11.10 1.30 0.60
N ASN A 102 11.01 0.00 0.82
CA ASN A 102 9.73 -0.71 1.03
C ASN A 102 9.45 -0.91 2.53
N ALA A 103 8.28 -0.46 2.99
CA ALA A 103 7.77 -0.81 4.31
C ALA A 103 6.97 -2.13 4.23
N THR A 104 6.85 -2.86 5.35
CA THR A 104 6.01 -4.06 5.42
C THR A 104 5.09 -4.00 6.62
N ILE A 105 3.79 -4.20 6.39
CA ILE A 105 2.77 -4.31 7.43
C ILE A 105 1.93 -5.55 7.10
N LEU A 106 1.75 -6.46 8.06
CA LEU A 106 1.15 -7.77 7.79
C LEU A 106 -0.38 -7.74 7.74
N ASP A 107 -0.98 -6.88 8.56
CA ASP A 107 -2.43 -6.74 8.64
C ASP A 107 -2.92 -5.66 7.66
N LEU A 108 -3.93 -6.01 6.87
CA LEU A 108 -4.37 -5.20 5.74
C LEU A 108 -5.05 -3.89 6.18
N ASP A 109 -5.82 -3.94 7.25
CA ASP A 109 -6.54 -2.79 7.79
C ASP A 109 -5.58 -1.83 8.52
N ASN A 110 -4.59 -2.38 9.21
CA ASN A 110 -3.49 -1.60 9.77
C ASN A 110 -2.63 -0.95 8.67
N ALA A 111 -2.35 -1.66 7.57
CA ALA A 111 -1.62 -1.08 6.45
C ALA A 111 -2.39 0.08 5.81
N PHE A 112 -3.71 -0.08 5.66
CA PHE A 112 -4.58 0.97 5.17
C PHE A 112 -4.61 2.18 6.13
N SER A 113 -4.75 1.94 7.43
CA SER A 113 -4.71 2.99 8.46
C SER A 113 -3.36 3.71 8.49
N TYR A 114 -2.24 2.99 8.30
CA TYR A 114 -0.91 3.58 8.21
C TYR A 114 -0.76 4.47 6.98
N ALA A 115 -1.31 4.07 5.83
CA ALA A 115 -1.34 4.93 4.66
C ALA A 115 -2.16 6.21 4.89
N LEU A 116 -3.28 6.13 5.61
CA LEU A 116 -4.02 7.33 6.02
C LEU A 116 -3.20 8.22 6.96
N ASN A 117 -2.42 7.66 7.89
CA ASN A 117 -1.51 8.43 8.73
C ASN A 117 -0.40 9.13 7.93
N ILE A 118 0.10 8.52 6.86
CA ILE A 118 1.06 9.20 5.95
C ILE A 118 0.37 10.37 5.25
N LEU A 119 -0.83 10.16 4.71
CA LEU A 119 -1.57 11.19 3.99
C LEU A 119 -2.07 12.32 4.90
N SER A 120 -2.32 12.02 6.18
CA SER A 120 -2.81 13.00 7.16
C SER A 120 -1.85 14.15 7.42
N VAL A 121 -0.54 13.93 7.20
CA VAL A 121 0.50 14.96 7.32
C VAL A 121 0.20 16.19 6.43
N LYS A 122 -0.48 15.98 5.29
CA LYS A 122 -0.85 17.05 4.36
C LYS A 122 -2.36 17.24 4.21
N ASN A 123 -3.18 16.40 4.85
CA ASN A 123 -4.64 16.44 4.71
C ASN A 123 -5.32 16.54 6.08
N PRO A 124 -5.79 17.75 6.47
CA PRO A 124 -6.44 17.98 7.77
C PRO A 124 -7.70 17.13 8.02
N ILE A 125 -8.43 16.76 6.97
CA ILE A 125 -9.64 15.93 7.09
C ILE A 125 -9.26 14.51 7.51
N ILE A 126 -8.22 13.94 6.90
CA ILE A 126 -7.71 12.62 7.31
C ILE A 126 -7.12 12.68 8.71
N TYR A 127 -6.37 13.75 9.02
CA TYR A 127 -5.82 13.96 10.36
C TYR A 127 -6.91 13.93 11.42
N MET A 128 -8.00 14.68 11.21
CA MET A 128 -9.15 14.69 12.12
C MET A 128 -9.76 13.29 12.27
N GLY A 129 -9.96 12.56 11.17
CA GLY A 129 -10.49 11.19 11.22
C GLY A 129 -9.59 10.22 11.99
N GLN A 130 -8.27 10.29 11.79
CA GLN A 130 -7.30 9.48 12.53
C GLN A 130 -7.26 9.84 14.02
N ARG A 131 -7.33 11.13 14.35
CA ARG A 131 -7.40 11.62 15.73
C ARG A 131 -8.65 11.13 16.46
N PHE A 132 -9.81 11.25 15.81
CA PHE A 132 -11.07 10.76 16.36
C PHE A 132 -11.01 9.26 16.66
N ALA A 133 -10.52 8.45 15.72
CA ALA A 133 -10.38 7.01 15.94
C ALA A 133 -9.39 6.66 17.07
N ILE A 134 -8.36 7.48 17.31
CA ILE A 134 -7.44 7.30 18.45
C ILE A 134 -8.17 7.60 19.76
N GLU A 135 -8.93 8.68 19.82
CA GLU A 135 -9.67 9.13 21.00
C GLU A 135 -10.76 8.11 21.39
N GLU A 136 -11.54 7.61 20.43
CA GLU A 136 -12.54 6.55 20.68
C GLU A 136 -11.92 5.30 21.32
N ARG A 137 -10.71 4.89 20.89
CA ARG A 137 -10.01 3.73 21.47
C ARG A 137 -9.47 3.98 22.87
N MET A 138 -9.23 5.24 23.24
CA MET A 138 -8.78 5.58 24.61
C MET A 138 -9.95 5.55 25.59
N GLU A 139 -11.17 5.72 25.10
CA GLU A 139 -12.40 5.74 25.90
C GLU A 139 -13.06 4.36 26.03
N SER A 140 -12.66 3.38 25.20
CA SER A 140 -13.14 1.98 25.20
C SER A 140 -12.34 1.07 26.13
#